data_AF-A0A1X7U227-F1
#
_entry.id   AF-A0A1X7U227-F1
#
_cell.length_a   1.000
_cell.length_b   1.000
_cell.length_c   1.000
_cell.angle_alpha   90.00
_cell.angle_beta   90.00
_cell.angle_gamma   90.00
#
_symmetry.space_group_name_H-M   'P 1'
#
loop_
_entity.id
_entity.type
_entity.pdbx_description
1 polymer ?
#
loop_
_entity_poly.entity_id
_entity_poly.type
_entity_poly.pdbx_seq_one_letter_code
_entity_poly.pdbx_strand_id
1 'polypeptide(L)'
;MVREKCDRVFLDCRKLGGSGMDSFFKKLSSACESIRSTSGRNLSLYCHMMYGLLEERKENILTLSDVMLCAGKDNYVKPDKREDVLDVLHSLQSTGLISVPKSEDKVWVVVNKGILLTEVDGILFAPETFKEHVDIASNTGIVSVSGLTRLFTKYDPDMLICFLKNMELCQEMNPSFLRMTNLHQLGVEEEEEGGREKRGERLLFFPCLLSTDRPDEMTTQVYQFGWCLQCT
;
A
#
# COMPACT_ATOMS: atom_id res chain seq x y z
N MET A 1 -27.97 22.95 -3.83
CA MET A 1 -27.72 21.49 -3.87
C MET A 1 -28.03 20.97 -5.26
N VAL A 2 -27.01 20.72 -6.09
CA VAL A 2 -27.20 19.94 -7.32
C VAL A 2 -27.37 18.49 -6.86
N ARG A 3 -28.59 17.95 -6.96
CA ARG A 3 -28.80 16.51 -6.77
C ARG A 3 -28.20 15.83 -8.00
N GLU A 4 -27.03 15.21 -7.86
CA GLU A 4 -26.54 14.28 -8.87
C GLU A 4 -27.61 13.22 -9.10
N LYS A 5 -28.11 13.16 -10.33
CA LYS A 5 -29.07 12.15 -10.76
C LYS A 5 -28.28 10.85 -10.90
N CYS A 6 -28.21 10.08 -9.81
CA CYS A 6 -27.53 8.79 -9.81
C CYS A 6 -28.29 7.85 -10.75
N ASP A 7 -27.71 7.60 -11.91
CA ASP A 7 -28.32 6.86 -12.99
C ASP A 7 -28.09 5.37 -12.75
N ARG A 8 -29.11 4.64 -12.30
CA ARG A 8 -29.00 3.24 -11.83
C ARG A 8 -29.42 2.26 -12.92
N VAL A 9 -28.69 1.16 -13.06
CA VAL A 9 -29.05 0.03 -13.93
C VAL A 9 -29.16 -1.21 -13.04
N PHE A 10 -30.31 -1.89 -13.10
CA PHE A 10 -30.47 -3.18 -12.44
C PHE A 10 -29.88 -4.28 -13.32
N LEU A 11 -29.01 -5.10 -12.73
CA LEU A 11 -28.33 -6.20 -13.41
C LEU A 11 -28.79 -7.53 -12.83
N ASP A 12 -29.20 -8.46 -13.70
CA ASP A 12 -29.37 -9.87 -13.32
C ASP A 12 -28.06 -10.63 -13.53
N CYS A 13 -27.23 -10.73 -12.50
CA CYS A 13 -25.93 -11.38 -12.57
C CYS A 13 -25.99 -12.91 -12.43
N ARG A 14 -27.17 -13.53 -12.32
CA ARG A 14 -27.30 -14.99 -12.11
C ARG A 14 -26.95 -15.82 -13.35
N LYS A 15 -26.91 -15.20 -14.53
CA LYS A 15 -26.53 -15.83 -15.80
C LYS A 15 -25.71 -14.87 -16.66
N LEU A 16 -24.80 -15.42 -17.46
CA LEU A 16 -24.10 -14.66 -18.50
C LEU A 16 -25.13 -14.05 -19.47
N GLY A 17 -25.04 -12.75 -19.72
CA GLY A 17 -26.01 -12.03 -20.57
C GLY A 17 -27.38 -11.84 -19.91
N GLY A 18 -27.46 -11.78 -18.57
CA GLY A 18 -28.69 -11.47 -17.86
C GLY A 18 -29.28 -10.10 -18.20
N SER A 19 -30.53 -9.88 -17.79
CA SER A 19 -31.24 -8.63 -18.09
C SER A 19 -30.48 -7.41 -17.56
N GLY A 20 -30.42 -6.36 -18.38
CA GLY A 20 -29.75 -5.10 -18.04
C GLY A 20 -28.27 -5.02 -18.44
N MET A 21 -27.64 -6.13 -18.83
CA MET A 21 -26.21 -6.15 -19.18
C MET A 21 -25.88 -5.23 -20.38
N ASP A 22 -26.66 -5.28 -21.45
CA ASP A 22 -26.46 -4.42 -22.63
C ASP A 22 -26.61 -2.93 -22.27
N SER A 23 -27.60 -2.61 -21.44
CA SER A 23 -27.82 -1.24 -20.97
C SER A 23 -26.65 -0.77 -20.11
N PHE A 24 -26.15 -1.61 -19.21
CA PHE A 24 -24.98 -1.33 -18.40
C PHE A 24 -23.75 -1.09 -19.27
N PHE A 25 -23.44 -1.98 -20.23
CA PHE A 25 -22.30 -1.80 -21.12
C PHE A 25 -22.40 -0.52 -21.96
N LYS A 26 -23.59 -0.20 -22.46
CA LYS A 26 -23.79 1.05 -23.21
C LYS A 26 -23.52 2.28 -22.33
N LYS A 27 -23.99 2.28 -21.08
CA LYS A 27 -23.72 3.37 -20.12
C LYS A 27 -22.26 3.43 -19.73
N LEU A 28 -21.63 2.30 -19.44
CA LEU A 28 -20.22 2.22 -19.12
C LEU A 28 -19.37 2.76 -20.28
N SER A 29 -19.64 2.34 -21.51
CA SER A 29 -18.96 2.83 -22.70
C SER A 29 -19.13 4.36 -22.86
N SER A 30 -20.34 4.87 -22.69
CA SER A 30 -20.60 6.31 -22.76
C SER A 30 -19.88 7.08 -21.65
N ALA A 31 -19.83 6.54 -20.42
CA ALA A 31 -19.08 7.13 -19.32
C ALA A 31 -17.57 7.13 -19.60
N CYS A 32 -17.01 6.03 -20.11
CA CYS A 32 -15.62 5.95 -20.53
C CYS A 32 -15.28 6.95 -21.64
N GLU A 33 -16.14 7.09 -22.65
CA GLU A 33 -15.98 8.10 -23.71
C GLU A 33 -16.03 9.52 -23.15
N SER A 34 -16.97 9.81 -22.25
CA SER A 34 -17.06 11.09 -21.57
C SER A 34 -15.78 11.39 -20.80
N ILE A 35 -15.31 10.47 -19.96
CA ILE A 35 -14.06 10.62 -19.19
C ILE A 35 -12.90 10.88 -20.14
N ARG A 36 -12.76 10.09 -21.21
CA ARG A 36 -11.70 10.27 -22.22
C ARG A 36 -11.75 11.64 -22.91
N SER A 37 -12.95 12.16 -23.19
CA SER A 37 -13.13 13.45 -23.84
C SER A 37 -12.96 14.65 -22.91
N THR A 38 -13.33 14.53 -21.62
CA THR A 38 -13.25 15.59 -20.62
C THR A 38 -11.88 15.62 -19.92
N SER A 39 -11.22 14.47 -19.85
CA SER A 39 -9.85 14.33 -19.37
C SER A 39 -8.90 15.03 -20.33
N GLY A 40 -8.62 16.31 -20.10
CA GLY A 40 -7.46 16.98 -20.68
C GLY A 40 -6.12 16.33 -20.29
N ARG A 41 -6.13 15.30 -19.43
CA ARG A 41 -5.00 14.46 -19.05
C ARG A 41 -4.76 13.40 -20.13
N ASN A 42 -4.24 13.83 -21.27
CA ASN A 42 -3.56 12.89 -22.16
C ASN A 42 -2.21 12.56 -21.52
N LEU A 43 -1.96 11.29 -21.25
CA LEU A 43 -0.61 10.83 -20.88
C LEU A 43 0.35 11.32 -21.97
N SER A 44 1.45 11.94 -21.55
CA SER A 44 2.45 12.40 -22.51
C SER A 44 3.04 11.19 -23.25
N LEU A 45 3.58 11.41 -24.44
CA LEU A 45 4.32 10.38 -25.17
C LEU A 45 5.40 9.74 -24.28
N TYR A 46 6.06 10.55 -23.45
CA TYR A 46 7.03 10.09 -22.46
C TYR A 46 6.45 9.13 -21.42
N CYS A 47 5.20 9.32 -20.97
CA CYS A 47 4.55 8.37 -20.07
C CYS A 47 4.32 7.01 -20.73
N HIS A 48 3.84 7.00 -21.98
CA HIS A 48 3.63 5.76 -22.73
C HIS A 48 4.95 5.02 -22.97
N MET A 49 6.00 5.74 -23.38
CA MET A 49 7.34 5.19 -23.56
C MET A 49 7.90 4.62 -22.24
N MET A 50 7.81 5.39 -21.15
CA MET A 50 8.29 4.96 -19.83
C MET A 50 7.55 3.71 -19.37
N TYR A 51 6.22 3.68 -19.48
CA TYR A 51 5.44 2.51 -19.08
C TYR A 51 5.80 1.26 -19.90
N GLY A 52 5.97 1.40 -21.23
CA GLY A 52 6.44 0.30 -22.08
C GLY A 52 7.80 -0.25 -21.66
N LEU A 53 8.76 0.63 -21.36
CA LEU A 53 10.09 0.24 -20.85
C LEU A 53 10.01 -0.51 -19.51
N LEU A 54 9.09 -0.10 -18.63
CA LEU A 54 8.86 -0.76 -17.35
C LEU A 54 8.25 -2.16 -17.54
N GLU A 55 7.29 -2.33 -18.45
CA GLU A 55 6.66 -3.62 -18.73
C GLU A 55 7.63 -4.63 -19.37
N GLU A 56 8.54 -4.19 -20.24
CA GLU A 56 9.52 -5.06 -20.91
C GLU A 56 10.51 -5.73 -19.94
N ARG A 57 10.80 -5.09 -18.80
CA ARG A 57 11.81 -5.53 -17.82
C ARG A 57 11.44 -6.82 -17.08
N LYS A 58 10.18 -7.26 -17.10
CA LYS A 58 9.63 -8.41 -16.33
C LYS A 58 9.80 -8.35 -14.79
N GLU A 59 10.71 -7.52 -14.29
CA GLU A 59 10.88 -7.19 -12.88
C GLU A 59 9.71 -6.33 -12.41
N ASN A 60 9.09 -6.72 -11.30
CA ASN A 60 7.91 -6.02 -10.79
C ASN A 60 8.26 -4.80 -9.93
N ILE A 61 9.49 -4.73 -9.40
CA ILE A 61 9.95 -3.68 -8.49
C ILE A 61 11.35 -3.25 -8.94
N LEU A 62 11.50 -1.96 -9.16
CA LEU A 62 12.73 -1.31 -9.58
C LEU A 62 13.06 -0.16 -8.63
N THR A 63 14.33 0.22 -8.54
CA THR A 63 14.71 1.50 -7.92
C THR A 63 14.68 2.62 -8.97
N LEU A 64 14.60 3.88 -8.54
CA LEU A 64 14.73 5.02 -9.45
C LEU A 64 16.05 4.97 -10.23
N SER A 65 17.14 4.51 -9.61
CA SER A 65 18.43 4.32 -10.28
C SER A 65 18.32 3.31 -11.43
N ASP A 66 17.62 2.19 -11.23
CA ASP A 66 17.39 1.21 -12.28
C ASP A 66 16.63 1.83 -13.45
N VAL A 67 15.57 2.59 -13.17
CA VAL A 67 14.79 3.31 -14.19
C VAL A 67 15.64 4.34 -14.94
N MET A 68 16.47 5.12 -14.24
CA MET A 68 17.37 6.11 -14.86
C MET A 68 18.47 5.46 -15.71
N LEU A 69 18.94 4.26 -15.36
CA LEU A 69 19.85 3.48 -16.20
C LEU A 69 19.16 2.93 -17.45
N CYS A 70 17.85 2.68 -17.42
CA CYS A 70 17.08 2.18 -18.57
C CYS A 70 16.91 3.20 -19.68
N ALA A 71 16.72 4.47 -19.31
CA ALA A 71 16.19 5.48 -20.22
C ALA A 71 17.12 5.86 -21.40
N GLY A 72 18.23 5.15 -21.64
CA GLY A 72 19.17 5.42 -22.75
C GLY A 72 19.68 4.19 -23.52
N LYS A 73 19.01 3.03 -23.44
CA LYS A 73 19.44 1.82 -24.17
C LYS A 73 18.76 1.58 -25.53
N ASP A 74 17.61 2.20 -25.77
CA ASP A 74 16.84 2.06 -27.02
C ASP A 74 16.41 3.43 -27.54
N ASN A 75 15.82 3.50 -28.74
CA ASN A 75 15.42 4.70 -29.52
C ASN A 75 14.49 5.72 -28.82
N TYR A 76 14.37 5.67 -27.51
CA TYR A 76 13.57 6.52 -26.67
C TYR A 76 14.40 7.68 -26.14
N VAL A 77 13.87 8.90 -26.25
CA VAL A 77 14.53 10.11 -25.74
C VAL A 77 14.59 10.02 -24.21
N LYS A 78 15.82 9.96 -23.67
CA LYS A 78 16.10 9.97 -22.24
C LYS A 78 15.73 11.33 -21.63
N PRO A 79 14.91 11.39 -20.59
CA PRO A 79 14.92 12.53 -19.69
C PRO A 79 16.27 12.50 -18.94
N ASP A 80 17.15 13.47 -19.23
CA ASP A 80 18.49 13.53 -18.62
C ASP A 80 18.46 13.93 -17.14
N LYS A 81 17.37 14.57 -16.71
CA LYS A 81 17.21 15.07 -15.33
C LYS A 81 16.36 14.10 -14.51
N ARG A 82 16.76 13.94 -13.24
CA ARG A 82 16.04 13.11 -12.27
C ARG A 82 14.60 13.59 -12.07
N GLU A 83 14.41 14.90 -12.08
CA GLU A 83 13.13 15.58 -11.87
C GLU A 83 12.15 15.22 -13.00
N ASP A 84 12.60 15.26 -14.25
CA ASP A 84 11.78 14.92 -15.42
C ASP A 84 11.32 13.45 -15.37
N VAL A 85 12.18 12.53 -14.92
CA VAL A 85 11.80 11.11 -14.72
C VAL A 85 10.76 10.98 -13.61
N LEU A 86 10.93 11.69 -12.50
CA LEU A 86 9.98 11.66 -11.38
C LEU A 86 8.62 12.22 -11.77
N ASP A 87 8.56 13.28 -12.58
CA ASP A 87 7.30 13.86 -13.07
C ASP A 87 6.52 12.87 -13.95
N VAL A 88 7.23 12.12 -14.80
CA VAL A 88 6.64 11.06 -15.62
C VAL A 88 6.14 9.91 -14.75
N LEU A 89 6.93 9.46 -13.76
CA LEU A 89 6.52 8.40 -12.83
C LEU A 89 5.32 8.82 -11.98
N HIS A 90 5.26 10.07 -11.51
CA HIS A 90 4.11 10.62 -10.81
C HIS A 90 2.86 10.66 -11.70
N SER A 91 3.02 11.04 -12.97
CA SER A 91 1.92 11.02 -13.94
C SER A 91 1.37 9.60 -14.10
N LEU A 92 2.25 8.59 -14.26
CA LEU A 92 1.85 7.18 -14.34
C LEU A 92 1.18 6.69 -13.05
N GLN A 93 1.72 7.03 -11.88
CA GLN A 93 1.12 6.69 -10.58
C GLN A 93 -0.28 7.29 -10.44
N SER A 94 -0.49 8.54 -10.87
CA SER A 94 -1.80 9.22 -10.79
C SER A 94 -2.87 8.57 -11.66
N THR A 95 -2.47 7.82 -12.70
CA THR A 95 -3.37 6.99 -13.51
C THR A 95 -3.61 5.60 -12.93
N GLY A 96 -2.90 5.25 -11.86
CA GLY A 96 -3.01 3.95 -11.19
C GLY A 96 -2.33 2.80 -11.93
N LEU A 97 -1.53 3.09 -12.96
CA LEU A 97 -0.78 2.09 -13.73
C LEU A 97 0.37 1.48 -12.93
N ILE A 98 1.05 2.29 -12.11
CA ILE A 98 2.17 1.88 -11.26
C ILE A 98 1.98 2.41 -9.83
N SER A 99 2.80 1.94 -8.88
CA SER A 99 2.96 2.55 -7.56
C SER A 99 4.39 3.04 -7.36
N VAL A 100 4.57 4.21 -6.74
CA VAL A 100 5.88 4.81 -6.50
C VAL A 100 6.08 5.08 -5.00
N PRO A 101 6.41 4.05 -4.20
CA PRO A 101 6.79 4.24 -2.81
C PRO A 101 8.07 5.09 -2.72
N LYS A 102 8.11 6.03 -1.77
CA LYS A 102 9.23 6.96 -1.60
C LYS A 102 9.52 7.19 -0.12
N SER A 103 10.79 7.04 0.24
CA SER A 103 11.37 7.51 1.50
C SER A 103 12.21 8.76 1.27
N GLU A 104 12.87 9.29 2.31
CA GLU A 104 13.74 10.46 2.20
C GLU A 104 14.86 10.25 1.17
N ASP A 105 15.49 9.06 1.19
CA ASP A 105 16.68 8.77 0.38
C ASP A 105 16.41 7.88 -0.84
N LYS A 106 15.31 7.12 -0.84
CA LYS A 106 15.04 6.09 -1.85
C LYS A 106 13.67 6.24 -2.49
N VAL A 107 13.61 5.89 -3.77
CA VAL A 107 12.38 5.83 -4.56
C VAL A 107 12.33 4.48 -5.23
N TRP A 108 11.21 3.79 -5.02
CA TRP A 108 10.92 2.50 -5.67
C TRP A 108 9.82 2.71 -6.71
N VAL A 109 9.87 1.89 -7.75
CA VAL A 109 8.87 1.86 -8.82
C VAL A 109 8.33 0.44 -8.88
N VAL A 110 7.10 0.28 -8.42
CA VAL A 110 6.35 -0.97 -8.46
C VAL A 110 5.52 -0.97 -9.73
N VAL A 111 5.98 -1.70 -10.73
CA VAL A 111 5.36 -1.76 -12.05
C VAL A 111 4.02 -2.48 -11.97
N ASN A 112 4.00 -3.66 -11.35
CA ASN A 112 2.77 -4.42 -11.12
C ASN A 112 2.33 -4.30 -9.66
N LYS A 113 1.40 -3.38 -9.36
CA LYS A 113 0.88 -3.24 -8.00
C LYS A 113 0.16 -4.49 -7.48
N GLY A 114 -0.34 -5.35 -8.37
CA GLY A 114 -1.07 -6.57 -8.01
C GLY A 114 -0.23 -7.54 -7.18
N ILE A 115 1.09 -7.55 -7.37
CA ILE A 115 1.97 -8.41 -6.56
C ILE A 115 2.01 -7.97 -5.09
N LEU A 116 2.04 -6.66 -4.79
CA LEU A 116 2.02 -6.20 -3.40
C LEU A 116 0.63 -6.37 -2.78
N LEU A 117 -0.44 -6.10 -3.54
CA LEU A 117 -1.81 -6.33 -3.05
C LEU A 117 -2.06 -7.82 -2.71
N THR A 118 -1.47 -8.74 -3.48
CA THR A 118 -1.67 -10.17 -3.26
C THR A 118 -0.70 -10.75 -2.23
N GLU A 119 0.59 -10.48 -2.41
CA GLU A 119 1.67 -11.09 -1.61
C GLU A 119 1.92 -10.35 -0.29
N VAL A 120 1.44 -9.11 -0.12
CA VAL A 120 1.58 -8.35 1.14
C VAL A 120 0.22 -8.17 1.79
N ASP A 121 -0.69 -7.40 1.18
CA ASP A 121 -1.99 -7.09 1.82
C ASP A 121 -2.83 -8.36 1.99
N GLY A 122 -2.85 -9.21 0.96
CA GLY A 122 -3.57 -10.48 1.01
C GLY A 122 -3.13 -11.42 2.13
N ILE A 123 -1.84 -11.38 2.51
CA ILE A 123 -1.30 -12.18 3.63
C ILE A 123 -1.53 -11.45 4.96
N LEU A 124 -1.23 -10.15 5.01
CA LEU A 124 -1.30 -9.32 6.21
C LEU A 124 -2.73 -9.25 6.79
N PHE A 125 -3.74 -9.26 5.92
CA PHE A 125 -5.15 -9.15 6.30
C PHE A 125 -5.95 -10.42 5.99
N ALA A 126 -5.27 -11.54 5.73
CA ALA A 126 -5.95 -12.83 5.55
C ALA A 126 -6.77 -13.18 6.81
N PRO A 127 -8.06 -13.52 6.70
CA PRO A 127 -8.83 -14.00 7.83
C PRO A 127 -8.30 -15.34 8.34
N GLU A 128 -8.49 -15.65 9.63
CA GLU A 128 -8.00 -16.90 10.27
C GLU A 128 -8.43 -18.20 9.57
N THR A 129 -9.53 -18.16 8.82
CA THR A 129 -10.02 -19.31 8.04
C THR A 129 -9.18 -19.64 6.80
N PHE A 130 -8.27 -18.74 6.41
CA PHE A 130 -7.40 -18.89 5.24
C PHE A 130 -6.05 -19.46 5.64
N LYS A 131 -5.43 -20.24 4.75
CA LYS A 131 -4.13 -20.89 5.02
C LYS A 131 -2.98 -19.90 5.09
N GLU A 132 -3.17 -18.77 4.42
CA GLU A 132 -2.24 -17.67 4.32
C GLU A 132 -2.28 -16.76 5.56
N HIS A 133 -3.22 -16.98 6.50
CA HIS A 133 -3.30 -16.20 7.73
C HIS A 133 -2.02 -16.31 8.55
N VAL A 134 -1.53 -15.14 8.98
CA VAL A 134 -0.38 -15.04 9.88
C VAL A 134 -0.75 -14.14 11.04
N ASP A 135 -0.56 -14.67 12.24
CA ASP A 135 -0.66 -13.89 13.48
C ASP A 135 0.61 -13.04 13.63
N ILE A 136 0.56 -11.82 13.07
CA ILE A 136 1.68 -10.87 13.04
C ILE A 136 1.46 -9.67 13.97
N ALA A 137 0.21 -9.34 14.27
CA ALA A 137 -0.14 -8.21 15.11
C ALA A 137 -0.63 -8.68 16.48
N SER A 138 -0.21 -8.00 17.54
CA SER A 138 -0.87 -8.18 18.83
C SER A 138 -2.35 -7.75 18.75
N ASN A 139 -3.13 -8.08 19.78
CA ASN A 139 -4.50 -7.59 19.94
C ASN A 139 -4.63 -6.04 19.89
N THR A 140 -3.51 -5.31 20.00
CA THR A 140 -3.45 -3.85 19.89
C THR A 140 -3.17 -3.35 18.48
N GLY A 141 -3.12 -4.22 17.45
CA GLY A 141 -2.85 -3.83 16.08
C GLY A 141 -1.44 -3.29 15.85
N ILE A 142 -0.49 -3.56 16.77
CA ILE A 142 0.89 -3.12 16.66
C ILE A 142 1.71 -4.24 16.02
N VAL A 143 2.46 -3.89 14.98
CA VAL A 143 3.36 -4.78 14.25
C VAL A 143 4.75 -4.18 14.27
N SER A 144 5.75 -4.99 14.60
CA SER A 144 7.13 -4.57 14.57
C SER A 144 7.72 -4.67 13.15
N VAL A 145 8.67 -3.78 12.82
CA VAL A 145 9.31 -3.81 11.51
C VAL A 145 10.15 -5.10 11.34
N SER A 146 10.73 -5.66 12.40
CA SER A 146 11.40 -6.97 12.31
C SER A 146 10.41 -8.09 12.00
N GLY A 147 9.22 -8.09 12.61
CA GLY A 147 8.13 -9.03 12.33
C GLY A 147 7.68 -8.95 10.87
N LEU A 148 7.49 -7.73 10.36
CA LEU A 148 7.16 -7.49 8.96
C LEU A 148 8.27 -7.98 8.02
N THR A 149 9.53 -7.70 8.33
CA THR A 149 10.69 -8.12 7.53
C THR A 149 10.84 -9.63 7.50
N ARG A 150 10.59 -10.31 8.63
CA ARG A 150 10.62 -11.77 8.73
C ARG A 150 9.51 -12.42 7.90
N LEU A 151 8.34 -11.80 7.84
CA LEU A 151 7.22 -12.30 7.03
C LEU A 151 7.46 -12.07 5.54
N PHE A 152 8.01 -10.91 5.18
CA PHE A 152 8.14 -10.45 3.80
C PHE A 152 9.61 -10.29 3.37
N THR A 153 10.42 -11.32 3.56
CA THR A 153 11.89 -11.30 3.36
C THR A 153 12.35 -10.94 1.94
N LYS A 154 11.46 -11.09 0.95
CA LYS A 154 11.71 -10.75 -0.46
C LYS A 154 11.75 -9.24 -0.72
N TYR A 155 11.15 -8.45 0.17
CA TYR A 155 10.91 -7.03 -0.06
C TYR A 155 11.78 -6.16 0.85
N ASP A 156 12.16 -4.99 0.34
CA ASP A 156 12.81 -3.96 1.16
C ASP A 156 11.79 -3.45 2.21
N PRO A 157 12.14 -3.44 3.52
CA PRO A 157 11.20 -3.08 4.58
C PRO A 157 10.77 -1.61 4.51
N ASP A 158 11.64 -0.69 4.10
CA ASP A 158 11.28 0.72 3.97
C ASP A 158 10.32 0.92 2.81
N MET A 159 10.51 0.18 1.72
CA MET A 159 9.58 0.16 0.59
C MET A 159 8.18 -0.31 1.03
N LEU A 160 8.10 -1.41 1.79
CA LEU A 160 6.83 -1.91 2.31
C LEU A 160 6.15 -0.91 3.23
N ILE A 161 6.89 -0.30 4.16
CA ILE A 161 6.35 0.72 5.06
C ILE A 161 5.79 1.90 4.25
N CYS A 162 6.53 2.38 3.25
CA CYS A 162 6.05 3.46 2.38
C CYS A 162 4.79 3.05 1.61
N PHE A 163 4.75 1.83 1.06
CA PHE A 163 3.59 1.30 0.36
C PHE A 163 2.35 1.23 1.27
N LEU A 164 2.47 0.62 2.45
CA LEU A 164 1.37 0.45 3.41
C LEU A 164 0.86 1.80 3.95
N LYS A 165 1.76 2.76 4.19
CA LYS A 165 1.39 4.14 4.56
C LYS A 165 0.68 4.88 3.42
N ASN A 166 1.15 4.72 2.18
CA ASN A 166 0.51 5.33 1.00
C ASN A 166 -0.90 4.77 0.74
N MET A 167 -1.14 3.50 1.13
CA MET A 167 -2.46 2.87 1.10
C MET A 167 -3.31 3.21 2.34
N GLU A 168 -2.78 4.02 3.26
CA GLU A 168 -3.41 4.42 4.52
C GLU A 168 -3.79 3.24 5.44
N LEU A 169 -3.06 2.13 5.32
CA LEU A 169 -3.31 0.91 6.10
C LEU A 169 -2.62 0.93 7.47
N CYS A 170 -1.56 1.72 7.61
CA CYS A 170 -0.82 1.84 8.86
C CYS A 170 -0.23 3.22 9.10
N GLN A 171 0.21 3.43 10.34
CA GLN A 171 0.98 4.60 10.76
C GLN A 171 2.22 4.16 11.54
N GLU A 172 3.32 4.87 11.34
CA GLU A 172 4.53 4.64 12.12
C GLU A 172 4.40 5.33 13.49
N MET A 173 4.65 4.59 14.55
CA MET A 173 4.50 5.09 15.91
C MET A 173 5.83 5.54 16.51
N ASN A 174 5.80 6.58 17.33
CA ASN A 174 6.96 7.02 18.10
C ASN A 174 7.15 6.12 19.34
N PRO A 175 8.22 5.33 19.48
CA PRO A 175 8.38 4.37 20.58
C PRO A 175 8.24 4.96 21.99
N SER A 176 8.41 6.28 22.16
CA SER A 176 8.19 6.96 23.45
C SER A 176 6.78 6.76 24.03
N PHE A 177 5.73 6.58 23.22
CA PHE A 177 4.38 6.31 23.74
C PHE A 177 4.33 4.99 24.50
N LEU A 178 5.13 3.99 24.08
CA LEU A 178 5.17 2.68 24.74
C LEU A 178 5.68 2.77 26.17
N ARG A 179 6.58 3.72 26.47
CA ARG A 179 7.14 3.92 27.83
C ARG A 179 6.07 4.30 28.84
N MET A 180 4.98 4.92 28.39
CA MET A 180 3.84 5.26 29.23
C MET A 180 2.85 4.10 29.35
N THR A 181 3.03 3.02 28.59
CA THR A 181 2.11 1.88 28.48
C THR A 181 2.73 0.59 29.02
N ASN A 182 1.90 -0.44 29.17
CA ASN A 182 2.38 -1.78 29.49
C ASN A 182 3.05 -2.51 28.31
N LEU A 183 3.08 -1.88 27.13
CA LEU A 183 3.66 -2.41 25.90
C LEU A 183 5.15 -2.06 25.74
N HIS A 184 5.81 -1.54 26.79
CA HIS A 184 7.25 -1.22 26.77
C HIS A 184 8.14 -2.39 26.34
N GLN A 185 7.69 -3.64 26.54
CA GLN A 185 8.38 -4.86 26.09
C GLN A 185 8.38 -5.06 24.56
N LEU A 186 7.47 -4.41 23.82
CA LEU A 186 7.48 -4.41 22.34
C LEU A 186 8.49 -3.39 21.78
N GLY A 187 8.97 -2.46 22.61
CA GLY A 187 9.97 -1.46 22.23
C GLY A 187 11.39 -1.84 22.64
N VAL A 188 11.66 -3.13 22.89
CA VAL A 188 12.95 -3.59 23.39
C VAL A 188 14.07 -3.19 22.43
N GLU A 189 15.04 -2.49 22.98
CA GLU A 189 16.26 -2.07 22.32
C GLU A 189 17.11 -3.32 22.07
N GLU A 190 17.37 -3.70 20.81
CA GLU A 190 18.41 -4.69 20.52
C GLU A 190 19.75 -4.13 20.98
N GLU A 191 20.44 -4.84 21.89
CA GLU A 191 21.80 -4.48 22.30
C GLU A 191 22.76 -4.76 21.14
N GLU A 192 23.07 -3.73 20.34
CA GLU A 192 24.27 -3.78 19.49
C GLU A 192 25.52 -3.70 20.38
N GLU A 193 26.32 -4.77 20.39
CA GLU A 193 27.71 -4.78 20.84
C GLU A 193 28.53 -3.78 19.99
N GLY A 194 28.48 -2.48 20.33
CA GLY A 194 29.24 -1.51 19.56
C GLY A 194 28.85 -0.04 19.66
N GLY A 195 28.45 0.48 20.81
CA GLY A 195 28.62 1.90 21.16
C GLY A 195 28.07 2.98 20.21
N ARG A 196 27.15 2.66 19.30
CA ARG A 196 26.34 3.63 18.54
C ARG A 196 24.95 3.72 19.16
N GLU A 197 24.31 4.88 19.03
CA GLU A 197 23.01 5.19 19.63
C GLU A 197 22.00 4.04 19.48
N LYS A 198 21.43 3.61 20.63
CA LYS A 198 20.43 2.55 20.71
C LYS A 198 19.15 2.96 19.99
N ARG A 199 19.03 2.62 18.70
CA ARG A 199 17.83 2.88 17.92
C ARG A 199 16.80 1.81 18.27
N GLY A 200 15.84 2.15 19.12
CA GLY A 200 14.74 1.25 19.47
C GLY A 200 13.98 0.76 18.24
N GLU A 201 13.34 -0.41 18.36
CA GLU A 201 12.62 -1.03 17.26
C GLU A 201 11.53 -0.10 16.69
N ARG A 202 11.43 -0.06 15.36
CA ARG A 202 10.38 0.68 14.65
C ARG A 202 9.08 -0.10 14.70
N LEU A 203 7.99 0.59 15.00
CA LEU A 203 6.68 0.00 15.19
C LEU A 203 5.65 0.66 14.28
N LEU A 204 4.76 -0.17 13.74
CA LEU A 204 3.67 0.22 12.88
C LEU A 204 2.35 -0.11 13.57
N PHE A 205 1.41 0.82 13.53
CA PHE A 205 0.05 0.63 13.98
C PHE A 205 -0.87 0.39 12.80
N PHE A 206 -1.58 -0.73 12.81
CA PHE A 206 -2.58 -1.13 11.84
C PHE A 206 -3.96 -1.12 12.50
N PRO A 207 -4.79 -0.09 12.24
CA PRO A 207 -6.14 -0.02 12.82
C PRO A 207 -6.99 -1.24 12.47
N CYS A 208 -6.80 -1.82 11.29
CA CYS A 208 -7.55 -2.98 10.80
C CYS A 208 -7.13 -4.31 11.46
N LEU A 209 -6.01 -4.33 12.19
CA LEU A 209 -5.53 -5.52 12.93
C LEU A 209 -5.83 -5.41 14.43
N LEU A 210 -6.62 -4.41 14.85
CA LEU A 210 -7.13 -4.36 16.21
C LEU A 210 -8.07 -5.52 16.46
N SER A 211 -7.84 -6.24 17.56
CA SER A 211 -8.83 -7.22 18.01
C SER A 211 -10.10 -6.48 18.42
N THR A 212 -11.23 -6.98 17.91
CA THR A 212 -12.56 -6.50 18.30
C THR A 212 -13.09 -7.23 19.53
N ASP A 213 -12.47 -8.34 19.89
CA ASP A 213 -12.87 -9.14 21.03
C ASP A 213 -12.45 -8.45 22.32
N ARG A 214 -13.42 -8.37 23.23
CA ARG A 214 -13.15 -7.90 24.58
C ARG A 214 -12.28 -8.94 25.28
N PRO A 215 -11.17 -8.55 25.94
CA PRO A 215 -10.41 -9.50 26.75
C PRO A 215 -11.28 -10.07 27.86
N ASP A 216 -11.25 -11.40 28.00
CA ASP A 216 -12.06 -12.15 28.98
C ASP A 216 -11.71 -11.79 30.43
N GLU A 217 -10.44 -11.49 30.69
CA GLU A 217 -9.96 -11.05 32.00
C GLU A 217 -9.33 -9.66 31.95
N MET A 218 -10.00 -8.70 32.59
CA MET A 218 -9.43 -7.38 32.90
C MET A 218 -8.57 -7.51 34.16
N THR A 219 -7.41 -8.16 34.06
CA THR A 219 -6.50 -8.24 35.22
C THR A 219 -5.84 -6.89 35.45
N THR A 220 -5.91 -6.39 36.69
CA THR A 220 -5.32 -5.11 37.14
C THR A 220 -3.80 -5.05 37.01
N GLN A 221 -3.15 -6.14 36.59
CA GLN A 221 -1.70 -6.26 36.45
C GLN A 221 -1.22 -6.17 34.98
N VAL A 222 -2.08 -6.46 33.99
CA VAL A 222 -1.66 -6.55 32.57
C VAL A 222 -1.92 -5.27 31.78
N TYR A 223 -2.89 -4.43 32.19
CA TYR A 223 -3.20 -3.15 31.53
C TYR A 223 -3.31 -2.01 32.57
N GLN A 224 -2.37 -1.06 32.56
CA GLN A 224 -2.43 0.16 33.39
C GLN A 224 -3.48 1.16 32.88
N PHE A 225 -3.82 1.08 31.59
CA PHE A 225 -4.96 1.77 30.98
C PHE A 225 -5.35 1.06 29.68
N GLY A 226 -6.62 1.16 29.31
CA GLY A 226 -7.18 0.64 28.06
C GLY A 226 -8.58 1.22 27.85
N TRP A 227 -9.00 1.35 26.61
CA TRP A 227 -10.34 1.82 26.26
C TRP A 227 -11.01 0.75 25.39
N CYS A 228 -12.24 0.38 25.74
CA CYS A 228 -13.10 -0.39 24.85
C CYS A 228 -14.18 0.55 24.30
N LEU A 229 -14.33 0.61 22.98
CA LEU A 229 -15.40 1.36 22.34
C LEU A 229 -16.62 0.45 22.23
N GLN A 230 -17.63 0.66 23.07
CA GLN A 230 -18.91 -0.02 22.92
C GLN A 230 -19.75 0.72 21.87
N CYS A 231 -19.82 0.16 20.66
CA CYS A 231 -20.76 0.62 19.64
C CYS A 231 -22.12 -0.07 19.88
N THR A 232 -23.13 0.69 20.28
CA THR A 232 -24.54 0.27 20.39
C THR A 232 -25.33 0.65 19.15
#